data_AF-A0A5C6EJV2-F1
#
_entry.id   AF-A0A5C6EJV2-F1
#
_cell.length_a   1.000
_cell.length_b   1.000
_cell.length_c   1.000
_cell.angle_alpha   90.00
_cell.angle_beta   90.00
_cell.angle_gamma   90.00
#
_symmetry.space_group_name_H-M   'P 1'
#
loop_
_entity.id
_entity.type
_entity.pdbx_description
1 polymer ?
#
loop_
_entity_poly.entity_id
_entity_poly.type
_entity_poly.pdbx_seq_one_letter_code
_entity_poly.pdbx_strand_id
1 'polypeptide(L)'
;MGPTIIFDKSAIQGLGQKALAEVGRYFFTVVPHVLLMETLADLSLKPDDLPAAQKKVADIANKVFPNESIANEHYHTMCLHNLLGERVPMTRRPAVSGAKPVVASDGSKGLVIDVQREHDAVLRWQSGQFNSDDMRFAIEWRKAAKGASLQEMKQALPSPSVKFKSADQVRDFVDTLLAQPELQGSILAWFLSMMKFDQTRQQQILTRWKFDVTRMLVSFAPYSYHCLRVQLIYYSGMLQGIFGTRSSNIVDLEYLYYTPFASVFSSGDKLHHQLAPLILDDDQSFVPSVELNKTLKELATERESDPEVNPSGNSVIQQLWQKHLKKDAIIPKQASISQEQCDAIMEHMRPIIDALSKTENEPDQRPRFPV
;
A
#
# COMPACT_ATOMS: atom_id res chain seq x y z
N MET A 1 -14.90 -10.28 -14.85
CA MET A 1 -14.59 -9.36 -13.74
C MET A 1 -14.04 -8.09 -14.35
N GLY A 2 -14.51 -6.93 -13.89
CA GLY A 2 -13.90 -5.65 -14.25
C GLY A 2 -12.51 -5.48 -13.62
N PRO A 3 -11.81 -4.39 -13.93
CA PRO A 3 -10.51 -4.08 -13.34
C PRO A 3 -10.59 -4.00 -11.82
N THR A 4 -9.52 -4.40 -11.14
CA THR A 4 -9.38 -4.23 -9.69
C THR A 4 -9.00 -2.80 -9.33
N ILE A 5 -9.63 -2.23 -8.30
CA ILE A 5 -9.39 -0.85 -7.87
C ILE A 5 -9.08 -0.76 -6.37
N ILE A 6 -8.12 0.08 -6.02
CA ILE A 6 -7.87 0.54 -4.64
C ILE A 6 -8.24 2.02 -4.54
N PHE A 7 -8.91 2.36 -3.44
CA PHE A 7 -9.16 3.73 -3.04
C PHE A 7 -8.35 4.06 -1.80
N ASP A 8 -7.82 5.27 -1.73
CA ASP A 8 -7.47 5.86 -0.44
C ASP A 8 -8.72 6.39 0.28
N LYS A 9 -8.56 6.78 1.55
CA LYS A 9 -9.66 7.34 2.33
C LYS A 9 -10.21 8.63 1.71
N SER A 10 -9.34 9.48 1.17
CA SER A 10 -9.77 10.75 0.57
C SER A 10 -10.69 10.54 -0.65
N ALA A 11 -10.42 9.52 -1.47
CA ALA A 11 -11.23 9.14 -2.61
C ALA A 11 -12.55 8.51 -2.19
N ILE A 12 -12.52 7.49 -1.32
CA ILE A 12 -13.74 6.77 -0.93
C ILE A 12 -14.72 7.68 -0.20
N GLN A 13 -14.23 8.62 0.62
CA GLN A 13 -15.05 9.58 1.34
C GLN A 13 -15.82 10.50 0.40
N GLY A 14 -15.21 10.89 -0.73
CA GLY A 14 -15.81 11.77 -1.72
C GLY A 14 -16.95 11.13 -2.54
N LEU A 15 -17.07 9.81 -2.53
CA LEU A 15 -18.11 9.09 -3.27
C LEU A 15 -19.46 9.15 -2.56
N GLY A 16 -20.52 9.45 -3.33
CA GLY A 16 -21.91 9.32 -2.89
C GLY A 16 -22.44 7.90 -3.15
N GLN A 17 -23.59 7.56 -2.57
CA GLN A 17 -24.19 6.22 -2.69
C GLN A 17 -24.43 5.78 -4.14
N LYS A 18 -24.96 6.67 -4.99
CA LYS A 18 -25.17 6.37 -6.41
C LYS A 18 -23.87 6.12 -7.17
N ALA A 19 -22.81 6.89 -6.86
CA ALA A 19 -21.49 6.67 -7.45
C ALA A 19 -20.86 5.35 -6.99
N LEU A 20 -21.05 4.96 -5.72
CA LEU A 20 -20.60 3.64 -5.21
C LEU A 20 -21.31 2.47 -5.89
N ALA A 21 -22.58 2.62 -6.22
CA ALA A 21 -23.28 1.61 -7.01
C ALA A 21 -22.62 1.41 -8.38
N GLU A 22 -22.21 2.50 -9.06
CA GLU A 22 -21.47 2.40 -10.31
C GLU A 22 -20.06 1.82 -10.11
N VAL A 23 -19.38 2.09 -8.98
CA VAL A 23 -18.12 1.41 -8.64
C VAL A 23 -18.31 -0.11 -8.65
N GLY A 24 -19.33 -0.61 -7.94
CA GLY A 24 -19.64 -2.04 -7.90
C GLY A 24 -20.06 -2.65 -9.25
N ARG A 25 -20.47 -1.83 -10.23
CA ARG A 25 -20.75 -2.31 -11.60
C ARG A 25 -19.51 -2.48 -12.45
N TYR A 26 -18.52 -1.61 -12.26
CA TYR A 26 -17.38 -1.51 -13.18
C TYR A 26 -16.06 -1.99 -12.59
N PHE A 27 -15.95 -2.10 -11.27
CA PHE A 27 -14.70 -2.43 -10.62
C PHE A 27 -14.88 -3.45 -9.52
N PHE A 28 -13.85 -4.27 -9.34
CA PHE A 28 -13.74 -5.12 -8.17
C PHE A 28 -12.88 -4.40 -7.13
N THR A 29 -13.45 -4.07 -5.97
CA THR A 29 -12.76 -3.21 -4.99
C THR A 29 -11.86 -4.03 -4.08
N VAL A 30 -10.56 -3.74 -4.12
CA VAL A 30 -9.57 -4.28 -3.19
C VAL A 30 -9.43 -3.29 -2.03
N VAL A 31 -9.75 -3.74 -0.83
CA VAL A 31 -9.74 -2.91 0.38
C VAL A 31 -8.39 -3.09 1.07
N PRO A 32 -7.48 -2.09 1.00
CA PRO A 32 -6.20 -2.19 1.69
C PRO A 32 -6.43 -2.04 3.20
N HIS A 33 -5.66 -2.77 4.01
CA HIS A 33 -5.86 -2.76 5.46
C HIS A 33 -5.70 -1.36 6.08
N VAL A 34 -4.81 -0.53 5.52
CA VAL A 34 -4.62 0.87 5.99
C VAL A 34 -5.91 1.70 5.91
N LEU A 35 -6.79 1.45 4.93
CA LEU A 35 -8.08 2.14 4.81
C LEU A 35 -8.99 1.85 6.02
N LEU A 36 -8.98 0.60 6.49
CA LEU A 36 -9.75 0.18 7.66
C LEU A 36 -9.21 0.84 8.92
N MET A 37 -7.89 0.84 9.08
CA MET A 37 -7.22 1.45 10.23
C MET A 37 -7.46 2.95 10.29
N GLU A 38 -7.29 3.62 9.16
CA GLU A 38 -7.49 5.06 9.05
C GLU A 38 -8.97 5.43 9.28
N THR A 39 -9.90 4.59 8.84
CA THR A 39 -11.34 4.75 9.10
C THR A 39 -11.64 4.63 10.58
N LEU A 40 -11.16 3.57 11.24
CA LEU A 40 -11.35 3.35 12.67
C LEU A 40 -10.72 4.45 13.53
N ALA A 41 -9.55 4.94 13.13
CA ALA A 41 -8.82 6.01 13.81
C ALA A 41 -9.55 7.37 13.85
N ASP A 42 -10.65 7.53 13.09
CA ASP A 42 -11.52 8.69 13.22
C ASP A 42 -12.41 8.66 14.47
N LEU A 43 -12.56 7.50 15.13
CA LEU A 43 -13.21 7.43 16.44
C LEU A 43 -12.53 8.34 17.47
N SER A 44 -11.20 8.48 17.39
CA SER A 44 -10.43 9.27 18.35
C SER A 44 -10.37 10.77 18.01
N LEU A 45 -11.02 11.23 16.92
CA LEU A 45 -10.93 12.63 16.47
C LEU A 45 -11.76 13.59 17.33
N LYS A 46 -12.85 13.09 17.91
CA LYS A 46 -13.76 13.88 18.75
C LYS A 46 -13.94 13.18 20.09
N PRO A 47 -12.94 13.23 20.98
CA PRO A 47 -13.06 12.60 22.29
C PRO A 47 -14.25 13.16 23.10
N ASP A 48 -14.62 14.42 22.88
CA ASP A 48 -15.72 15.11 23.55
C ASP A 48 -17.09 14.87 22.88
N ASP A 49 -17.13 14.23 21.71
CA ASP A 49 -18.36 13.95 20.93
C ASP A 49 -18.22 12.59 20.23
N LEU A 50 -18.22 11.54 21.07
CA LEU A 50 -18.16 10.15 20.63
C LEU A 50 -19.30 9.78 19.66
N PRO A 51 -20.56 10.19 19.86
CA PRO A 51 -21.63 9.89 18.90
C PRO A 51 -21.35 10.42 17.49
N ALA A 52 -20.83 11.64 17.34
CA ALA A 52 -20.46 12.15 16.02
C ALA A 52 -19.24 11.43 15.42
N ALA A 53 -18.28 11.03 16.25
CA ALA A 53 -17.14 10.23 15.79
C ALA A 53 -17.58 8.86 15.27
N GLN A 54 -18.41 8.15 16.04
CA GLN A 54 -19.01 6.87 15.67
C GLN A 54 -19.82 6.97 14.39
N LYS A 55 -20.67 8.00 14.27
CA LYS A 55 -21.43 8.26 13.04
C LYS A 55 -20.51 8.45 11.84
N LYS A 56 -19.44 9.23 11.98
CA LYS A 56 -18.47 9.45 10.91
C LYS A 56 -17.80 8.13 10.47
N VAL A 57 -17.40 7.30 11.43
CA VAL A 57 -16.79 5.99 11.12
C VAL A 57 -17.79 5.06 10.45
N ALA A 58 -19.03 5.00 10.93
CA ALA A 58 -20.10 4.23 10.31
C ALA A 58 -20.38 4.71 8.86
N ASP A 59 -20.45 6.03 8.63
CA ASP A 59 -20.67 6.61 7.31
C ASP A 59 -19.57 6.24 6.31
N ILE A 60 -18.30 6.15 6.75
CA ILE A 60 -17.18 5.71 5.91
C ILE A 60 -17.22 4.19 5.72
N ALA A 61 -17.45 3.42 6.80
CA ALA A 61 -17.54 1.96 6.75
C ALA A 61 -18.62 1.48 5.76
N ASN A 62 -19.74 2.21 5.66
CA ASN A 62 -20.80 1.97 4.67
C ASN A 62 -20.35 2.18 3.21
N LYS A 63 -19.19 2.80 2.97
CA LYS A 63 -18.61 3.01 1.63
C LYS A 63 -17.45 2.08 1.31
N VAL A 64 -16.77 1.54 2.32
CA VAL A 64 -15.52 0.77 2.16
C VAL A 64 -15.78 -0.66 1.64
N PHE A 65 -16.92 -1.25 2.01
CA PHE A 65 -17.37 -2.54 1.46
C PHE A 65 -18.66 -2.36 0.66
N PRO A 66 -18.59 -1.84 -0.58
CA PRO A 66 -19.70 -2.02 -1.51
C PRO A 66 -19.82 -3.52 -1.87
N ASN A 67 -20.94 -3.89 -2.49
CA ASN A 67 -21.06 -5.20 -3.13
C ASN A 67 -19.84 -5.42 -4.06
N GLU A 68 -19.25 -6.62 -4.03
CA GLU A 68 -18.01 -6.97 -4.76
C GLU A 68 -16.72 -6.29 -4.27
N SER A 69 -16.44 -6.42 -2.97
CA SER A 69 -15.20 -5.97 -2.35
C SER A 69 -14.53 -7.09 -1.53
N ILE A 70 -13.23 -6.98 -1.33
CA ILE A 70 -12.48 -7.92 -0.49
C ILE A 70 -11.29 -7.22 0.19
N ALA A 71 -11.09 -7.55 1.47
CA ALA A 71 -9.94 -7.09 2.23
C ALA A 71 -8.66 -7.79 1.76
N ASN A 72 -7.60 -7.01 1.63
CA ASN A 72 -6.26 -7.51 1.37
C ASN A 72 -5.59 -7.90 2.70
N GLU A 73 -4.75 -8.93 2.69
CA GLU A 73 -3.92 -9.29 3.85
C GLU A 73 -3.02 -8.11 4.25
N HIS A 74 -2.66 -8.00 5.53
CA HIS A 74 -1.83 -6.93 6.03
C HIS A 74 -0.41 -6.98 5.41
N TYR A 75 0.08 -5.85 4.89
CA TYR A 75 1.37 -5.77 4.18
C TYR A 75 2.56 -6.31 5.01
N HIS A 76 2.53 -6.10 6.33
CA HIS A 76 3.57 -6.57 7.24
C HIS A 76 3.65 -8.09 7.28
N THR A 77 2.50 -8.77 7.34
CA THR A 77 2.39 -10.23 7.26
C THR A 77 2.89 -10.73 5.91
N MET A 78 2.44 -10.11 4.82
CA MET A 78 2.88 -10.46 3.46
C MET A 78 4.39 -10.28 3.28
N CYS A 79 4.98 -9.20 3.80
CA CYS A 79 6.42 -8.98 3.76
C CYS A 79 7.17 -10.06 4.55
N LEU A 80 6.71 -10.37 5.76
CA LEU A 80 7.33 -11.40 6.58
C LEU A 80 7.35 -12.75 5.85
N HIS A 81 6.19 -13.20 5.37
CA HIS A 81 6.08 -14.47 4.67
C HIS A 81 6.88 -14.46 3.36
N ASN A 82 6.90 -13.33 2.63
CA ASN A 82 7.71 -13.21 1.43
C ASN A 82 9.22 -13.31 1.69
N LEU A 83 9.70 -12.70 2.77
CA LEU A 83 11.09 -12.82 3.23
C LEU A 83 11.43 -14.21 3.77
N LEU A 84 10.45 -14.96 4.27
CA LEU A 84 10.60 -16.36 4.69
C LEU A 84 10.50 -17.35 3.52
N GLY A 85 10.13 -16.89 2.32
CA GLY A 85 10.15 -17.66 1.08
C GLY A 85 8.79 -18.04 0.51
N GLU A 86 7.70 -17.56 1.13
CA GLU A 86 6.38 -17.70 0.54
C GLU A 86 6.20 -16.76 -0.66
N ARG A 87 5.39 -17.19 -1.62
CA ARG A 87 5.08 -16.40 -2.80
C ARG A 87 3.91 -15.46 -2.49
N VAL A 88 4.11 -14.17 -2.73
CA VAL A 88 3.05 -13.15 -2.73
C VAL A 88 2.82 -12.71 -4.18
N PRO A 89 1.79 -13.25 -4.88
CA PRO A 89 1.60 -12.97 -6.30
C PRO A 89 1.07 -11.56 -6.54
N MET A 90 1.90 -10.68 -7.08
CA MET A 90 1.57 -9.30 -7.47
C MET A 90 0.82 -9.26 -8.82
N THR A 91 -0.31 -9.95 -8.89
CA THR A 91 -1.05 -10.22 -10.15
C THR A 91 -2.27 -9.33 -10.35
N ARG A 92 -2.26 -8.12 -9.76
CA ARG A 92 -3.41 -7.20 -9.75
C ARG A 92 -4.67 -7.82 -9.13
N ARG A 93 -4.48 -8.82 -8.27
CA ARG A 93 -5.52 -9.50 -7.50
C ARG A 93 -5.23 -9.36 -6.02
N PRO A 94 -6.24 -9.25 -5.16
CA PRO A 94 -6.05 -9.20 -3.71
C PRO A 94 -5.30 -10.45 -3.22
N ALA A 95 -4.36 -10.26 -2.30
CA ALA A 95 -3.78 -11.33 -1.53
C ALA A 95 -4.70 -11.60 -0.33
N VAL A 96 -5.22 -12.82 -0.25
CA VAL A 96 -6.21 -13.17 0.76
C VAL A 96 -5.73 -14.37 1.55
N SER A 97 -5.81 -14.28 2.87
CA SER A 97 -5.48 -15.37 3.77
C SER A 97 -6.67 -16.31 4.00
N GLY A 98 -6.38 -17.58 4.23
CA GLY A 98 -7.39 -18.58 4.57
C GLY A 98 -8.29 -19.02 3.41
N ALA A 99 -7.97 -18.66 2.16
CA ALA A 99 -8.70 -19.12 0.99
C ALA A 99 -8.52 -20.63 0.78
N LYS A 100 -9.62 -21.38 0.76
CA LYS A 100 -9.65 -22.84 0.53
C LYS A 100 -10.03 -23.12 -0.92
N PRO A 101 -9.22 -23.86 -1.69
CA PRO A 101 -9.61 -24.26 -3.03
C PRO A 101 -10.80 -25.22 -2.96
N VAL A 102 -11.80 -24.96 -3.80
CA VAL A 102 -12.96 -25.83 -3.96
C VAL A 102 -13.13 -26.19 -5.43
N VAL A 103 -13.70 -27.36 -5.67
CA VAL A 103 -14.13 -27.78 -7.01
C VAL A 103 -15.63 -27.97 -6.91
N ALA A 104 -16.40 -27.23 -7.71
CA ALA A 104 -17.84 -27.39 -7.76
C ALA A 104 -18.22 -28.69 -8.46
N SER A 105 -19.47 -29.10 -8.33
CA SER A 105 -20.00 -30.34 -8.94
C SER A 105 -19.91 -30.37 -10.47
N ASP A 106 -19.83 -29.20 -11.11
CA ASP A 106 -19.64 -29.05 -12.57
C ASP A 106 -18.16 -29.09 -13.00
N GLY A 107 -17.23 -29.30 -12.07
CA GLY A 107 -15.78 -29.33 -12.33
C GLY A 107 -15.11 -27.97 -12.34
N SER A 108 -15.85 -26.87 -12.15
CA SER A 108 -15.26 -25.54 -12.03
C SER A 108 -14.45 -25.41 -10.74
N LYS A 109 -13.28 -24.77 -10.83
CA LYS A 109 -12.39 -24.51 -9.69
C LYS A 109 -12.68 -23.12 -9.13
N GLY A 110 -12.85 -23.03 -7.81
CA GLY A 110 -13.08 -21.79 -7.09
C GLY A 110 -12.25 -21.71 -5.81
N LEU A 111 -12.39 -20.59 -5.10
CA LEU A 111 -11.87 -20.41 -3.76
C LEU A 111 -13.05 -20.10 -2.83
N VAL A 112 -13.15 -20.80 -1.71
CA VAL A 112 -13.99 -20.40 -0.58
C VAL A 112 -13.12 -19.60 0.36
N ILE A 113 -13.53 -18.38 0.62
CA ILE A 113 -12.84 -17.47 1.54
C ILE A 113 -13.76 -17.31 2.73
N ASP A 114 -13.32 -17.80 3.89
CA ASP A 114 -14.06 -17.60 5.13
C ASP A 114 -14.11 -16.09 5.44
N VAL A 115 -15.20 -15.64 6.06
CA VAL A 115 -15.37 -14.23 6.44
C VAL A 115 -14.19 -13.83 7.33
N GLN A 116 -13.44 -12.81 6.87
CA GLN A 116 -12.26 -12.31 7.58
C GLN A 116 -12.70 -11.49 8.80
N ARG A 117 -11.88 -11.46 9.86
CA ARG A 117 -12.19 -10.72 11.10
C ARG A 117 -12.42 -9.23 10.84
N GLU A 118 -11.71 -8.68 9.87
CA GLU A 118 -11.82 -7.30 9.40
C GLU A 118 -13.19 -7.03 8.79
N HIS A 119 -13.77 -8.01 8.09
CA HIS A 119 -15.11 -7.89 7.52
C HIS A 119 -16.17 -7.86 8.63
N ASP A 120 -16.06 -8.73 9.64
CA ASP A 120 -16.94 -8.71 10.81
C ASP A 120 -16.86 -7.39 11.58
N ALA A 121 -15.65 -6.86 11.77
CA ALA A 121 -15.46 -5.56 12.40
C ALA A 121 -16.15 -4.44 11.61
N VAL A 122 -16.05 -4.46 10.28
CA VAL A 122 -16.64 -3.42 9.44
C VAL A 122 -18.16 -3.53 9.40
N LEU A 123 -18.74 -4.72 9.32
CA LEU A 123 -20.20 -4.92 9.44
C LEU A 123 -20.73 -4.34 10.76
N ARG A 124 -19.99 -4.54 11.85
CA ARG A 124 -20.31 -3.98 13.16
C ARG A 124 -20.22 -2.45 13.15
N TRP A 125 -19.17 -1.87 12.57
CA TRP A 125 -19.04 -0.41 12.43
C TRP A 125 -20.15 0.20 11.55
N GLN A 126 -20.57 -0.48 10.49
CA GLN A 126 -21.69 -0.05 9.63
C GLN A 126 -23.01 0.07 10.42
N SER A 127 -23.23 -0.84 11.37
CA SER A 127 -24.36 -0.77 12.31
C SER A 127 -24.20 0.26 13.44
N GLY A 128 -23.11 1.03 13.45
CA GLY A 128 -22.79 2.01 14.49
C GLY A 128 -22.34 1.37 15.81
N GLN A 129 -21.97 0.09 15.81
CA GLN A 129 -21.54 -0.64 17.00
C GLN A 129 -20.02 -0.65 17.11
N PHE A 130 -19.51 -0.21 18.26
CA PHE A 130 -18.08 -0.12 18.55
C PHE A 130 -17.80 -0.70 19.92
N ASN A 131 -16.69 -1.43 20.06
CA ASN A 131 -16.27 -2.02 21.33
C ASN A 131 -15.08 -1.25 21.95
N SER A 132 -14.64 -1.68 23.13
CA SER A 132 -13.50 -1.07 23.82
C SER A 132 -12.18 -1.23 23.07
N ASP A 133 -12.03 -2.32 22.31
CA ASP A 133 -10.81 -2.60 21.55
C ASP A 133 -10.69 -1.67 20.34
N ASP A 134 -11.78 -1.39 19.65
CA ASP A 134 -11.88 -0.40 18.58
C ASP A 134 -11.40 0.99 19.06
N MET A 135 -11.87 1.41 20.23
CA MET A 135 -11.51 2.72 20.80
C MET A 135 -10.05 2.76 21.25
N ARG A 136 -9.57 1.71 21.93
CA ARG A 136 -8.16 1.59 22.33
C ARG A 136 -7.26 1.65 21.10
N PHE A 137 -7.60 0.88 20.07
CA PHE A 137 -6.88 0.87 18.81
C PHE A 137 -6.86 2.25 18.15
N ALA A 138 -8.01 2.93 18.05
CA ALA A 138 -8.09 4.25 17.42
C ALA A 138 -7.17 5.28 18.10
N ILE A 139 -7.11 5.27 19.44
CA ILE A 139 -6.21 6.12 20.23
C ILE A 139 -4.74 5.76 19.98
N GLU A 140 -4.39 4.47 20.09
CA GLU A 140 -3.01 3.99 19.93
C GLU A 140 -2.47 4.26 18.53
N TRP A 141 -3.27 3.99 17.49
CA TRP A 141 -2.89 4.21 16.10
C TRP A 141 -2.64 5.68 15.82
N ARG A 142 -3.49 6.59 16.31
CA ARG A 142 -3.28 8.05 16.18
C ARG A 142 -2.03 8.53 16.91
N LYS A 143 -1.74 7.96 18.08
CA LYS A 143 -0.50 8.25 18.82
C LYS A 143 0.73 7.80 18.02
N ALA A 144 0.68 6.60 17.44
CA ALA A 144 1.74 6.06 16.60
C ALA A 144 1.95 6.89 15.31
N ALA A 145 0.88 7.26 14.62
CA ALA A 145 0.91 8.05 13.39
C ALA A 145 1.42 9.49 13.60
N LYS A 146 1.24 10.07 14.80
CA LYS A 146 1.69 11.44 15.11
C LYS A 146 3.17 11.56 15.51
N GLY A 147 3.76 10.49 16.05
CA GLY A 147 4.85 10.66 17.02
C GLY A 147 6.27 10.28 16.60
N ALA A 148 6.49 9.18 15.89
CA ALA A 148 7.79 8.50 16.01
C ALA A 148 8.59 8.37 14.70
N SER A 149 7.91 8.17 13.58
CA SER A 149 8.57 7.61 12.41
C SER A 149 9.41 8.63 11.62
N LEU A 150 8.93 9.84 11.39
CA LEU A 150 9.61 10.82 10.52
C LEU A 150 10.95 11.34 11.08
N GLN A 151 11.07 11.47 12.40
CA GLN A 151 12.32 11.86 13.06
C GLN A 151 13.30 10.68 13.15
N GLU A 152 12.82 9.49 13.56
CA GLU A 152 13.60 8.25 13.53
C GLU A 152 14.19 8.01 12.11
N MET A 153 13.38 8.24 11.06
CA MET A 153 13.78 8.06 9.66
C MET A 153 14.79 9.10 9.17
N LYS A 154 14.65 10.38 9.59
CA LYS A 154 15.65 11.43 9.28
C LYS A 154 16.99 11.18 9.97
N GLN A 155 16.98 10.54 11.13
CA GLN A 155 18.19 10.21 11.88
C GLN A 155 18.84 8.91 11.38
N ALA A 156 18.05 7.97 10.86
CA ALA A 156 18.52 6.67 10.39
C ALA A 156 19.20 6.69 9.00
N LEU A 157 18.90 7.70 8.17
CA LEU A 157 19.47 7.85 6.83
C LEU A 157 20.04 9.27 6.66
N PRO A 158 21.35 9.47 6.45
CA PRO A 158 21.87 10.76 6.04
C PRO A 158 21.31 11.14 4.67
N SER A 159 21.16 12.45 4.49
CA SER A 159 20.74 13.01 3.22
C SER A 159 21.68 12.58 2.10
N PRO A 160 21.14 12.17 0.94
CA PRO A 160 21.95 11.99 -0.26
C PRO A 160 22.80 13.25 -0.50
N SER A 161 24.10 13.07 -0.75
CA SER A 161 25.00 14.19 -1.07
C SER A 161 24.66 14.81 -2.44
N VAL A 162 24.01 14.03 -3.31
CA VAL A 162 23.47 14.46 -4.60
C VAL A 162 22.15 15.20 -4.39
N LYS A 163 22.07 16.41 -4.93
CA LYS A 163 20.84 17.21 -4.91
C LYS A 163 19.92 16.81 -6.06
N PHE A 164 18.76 16.26 -5.74
CA PHE A 164 17.73 15.94 -6.73
C PHE A 164 16.92 17.20 -7.10
N LYS A 165 16.56 17.32 -8.38
CA LYS A 165 15.74 18.42 -8.92
C LYS A 165 14.30 18.02 -9.20
N SER A 166 14.02 16.72 -9.25
CA SER A 166 12.73 16.18 -9.64
C SER A 166 12.47 14.83 -8.97
N ALA A 167 11.20 14.41 -8.95
CA ALA A 167 10.80 13.14 -8.39
C ALA A 167 11.28 11.94 -9.23
N ASP A 168 11.42 12.11 -10.55
CA ASP A 168 12.03 11.10 -11.43
C ASP A 168 13.50 10.84 -11.07
N GLN A 169 14.28 11.89 -10.77
CA GLN A 169 15.68 11.72 -10.32
C GLN A 169 15.77 10.95 -8.99
N VAL A 170 14.80 11.14 -8.09
CA VAL A 170 14.71 10.36 -6.85
C VAL A 170 14.47 8.88 -7.17
N ARG A 171 13.52 8.58 -8.06
CA ARG A 171 13.21 7.21 -8.50
C ARG A 171 14.44 6.55 -9.11
N ASP A 172 15.09 7.21 -10.08
CA ASP A 172 16.23 6.64 -10.80
C ASP A 172 17.42 6.36 -9.87
N PHE A 173 17.64 7.25 -8.90
CA PHE A 173 18.64 7.04 -7.85
C PHE A 173 18.33 5.80 -7.00
N VAL A 174 17.08 5.66 -6.52
CA VAL A 174 16.67 4.51 -5.70
C VAL A 174 16.75 3.20 -6.49
N ASP A 175 16.34 3.21 -7.75
CA ASP A 175 16.41 2.02 -8.61
C ASP A 175 17.86 1.59 -8.85
N THR A 176 18.76 2.54 -9.00
CA THR A 176 20.20 2.26 -9.14
C THR A 176 20.80 1.74 -7.85
N LEU A 177 20.42 2.32 -6.72
CA LEU A 177 20.79 1.85 -5.39
C LEU A 177 20.37 0.40 -5.18
N LEU A 178 19.11 0.08 -5.46
CA LEU A 178 18.54 -1.25 -5.31
C LEU A 178 19.10 -2.27 -6.30
N ALA A 179 19.75 -1.82 -7.37
CA ALA A 179 20.43 -2.68 -8.34
C ALA A 179 21.87 -3.06 -7.94
N GLN A 180 22.48 -2.41 -6.94
CA GLN A 180 23.87 -2.69 -6.53
C GLN A 180 23.97 -4.01 -5.75
N PRO A 181 24.68 -5.05 -6.24
CA PRO A 181 24.78 -6.34 -5.57
C PRO A 181 25.46 -6.28 -4.19
N GLU A 182 26.49 -5.44 -4.04
CA GLU A 182 27.27 -5.29 -2.82
C GLU A 182 26.49 -4.65 -1.67
N LEU A 183 25.41 -3.92 -1.98
CA LEU A 183 24.57 -3.26 -0.98
C LEU A 183 23.41 -4.12 -0.49
N GLN A 184 23.07 -5.21 -1.18
CA GLN A 184 21.85 -5.98 -0.92
C GLN A 184 21.75 -6.47 0.53
N GLY A 185 22.87 -6.92 1.11
CA GLY A 185 22.91 -7.36 2.51
C GLY A 185 22.62 -6.23 3.51
N SER A 186 23.20 -5.05 3.29
CA SER A 186 22.98 -3.88 4.15
C SER A 186 21.57 -3.32 4.00
N ILE A 187 21.06 -3.28 2.77
CA ILE A 187 19.68 -2.87 2.48
C ILE A 187 18.69 -3.82 3.13
N LEU A 188 18.94 -5.13 3.08
CA LEU A 188 18.11 -6.12 3.78
C LEU A 188 18.12 -5.88 5.29
N ALA A 189 19.30 -5.77 5.90
CA ALA A 189 19.41 -5.55 7.35
C ALA A 189 18.66 -4.28 7.79
N TRP A 190 18.80 -3.20 7.02
CA TRP A 190 18.03 -1.97 7.23
C TRP A 190 16.53 -2.21 7.17
N PHE A 191 16.06 -2.88 6.11
CA PHE A 191 14.64 -3.18 5.93
C PHE A 191 14.09 -4.01 7.08
N LEU A 192 14.83 -5.03 7.55
CA LEU A 192 14.43 -5.85 8.71
C LEU A 192 14.31 -5.03 10.00
N SER A 193 15.27 -4.13 10.26
CA SER A 193 15.24 -3.26 11.44
C SER A 193 14.00 -2.37 11.47
N MET A 194 13.61 -1.89 10.29
CA MET A 194 12.50 -0.97 10.14
C MET A 194 11.15 -1.68 10.17
N MET A 195 11.09 -2.91 9.64
CA MET A 195 9.92 -3.77 9.76
C MET A 195 9.70 -4.28 11.19
N LYS A 196 10.68 -4.15 12.09
CA LYS A 196 10.57 -4.53 13.52
C LYS A 196 10.08 -5.97 13.72
N PHE A 197 10.53 -6.88 12.86
CA PHE A 197 10.32 -8.32 13.09
C PHE A 197 11.05 -8.74 14.37
N ASP A 198 10.53 -9.71 15.12
CA ASP A 198 11.26 -10.25 16.26
C ASP A 198 12.57 -10.95 15.85
N GLN A 199 13.50 -11.03 16.79
CA GLN A 199 14.85 -11.55 16.56
C GLN A 199 14.85 -12.97 15.96
N THR A 200 13.90 -13.82 16.35
CA THR A 200 13.78 -15.19 15.82
C THR A 200 13.49 -15.15 14.31
N ARG A 201 12.49 -14.36 13.91
CA ARG A 201 12.15 -14.18 12.49
C ARG A 201 13.27 -13.52 11.71
N GLN A 202 13.94 -12.51 12.27
CA GLN A 202 15.10 -11.88 11.62
C GLN A 202 16.22 -12.89 11.34
N GLN A 203 16.56 -13.73 12.32
CA GLN A 203 17.58 -14.77 12.15
C GLN A 203 17.19 -15.80 11.08
N GLN A 204 15.93 -16.19 10.99
CA GLN A 204 15.43 -17.09 9.94
C GLN A 204 15.61 -16.46 8.55
N ILE A 205 15.23 -15.19 8.40
CA ILE A 205 15.37 -14.47 7.13
C ILE A 205 16.84 -14.33 6.74
N LEU A 206 17.71 -13.90 7.66
CA LEU A 206 19.14 -13.76 7.41
C LEU A 206 19.80 -15.10 7.08
N THR A 207 19.36 -16.19 7.70
CA THR A 207 19.85 -17.54 7.39
C THR A 207 19.45 -17.92 5.97
N ARG A 208 18.19 -17.73 5.59
CA ARG A 208 17.72 -17.98 4.22
C ARG A 208 18.49 -17.14 3.20
N TRP A 209 18.69 -15.85 3.48
CA TRP A 209 19.44 -14.92 2.63
C TRP A 209 20.89 -15.39 2.38
N LYS A 210 21.58 -15.91 3.40
CA LYS A 210 22.96 -16.43 3.26
C LYS A 210 23.08 -17.55 2.22
N PHE A 211 22.01 -18.33 2.02
CA PHE A 211 21.97 -19.43 1.06
C PHE A 211 21.30 -19.05 -0.27
N ASP A 212 20.88 -17.79 -0.44
CA ASP A 212 20.32 -17.33 -1.70
C ASP A 212 21.44 -17.18 -2.76
N VAL A 213 21.26 -17.83 -3.90
CA VAL A 213 22.23 -17.84 -4.99
C VAL A 213 22.20 -16.57 -5.82
N THR A 214 21.06 -15.88 -5.86
CA THR A 214 20.90 -14.65 -6.65
C THR A 214 21.49 -13.45 -5.93
N ARG A 215 21.45 -13.47 -4.60
CA ARG A 215 21.85 -12.38 -3.70
C ARG A 215 21.21 -11.04 -4.07
N MET A 216 20.03 -11.07 -4.66
CA MET A 216 19.28 -9.89 -5.08
C MET A 216 17.91 -9.90 -4.40
N LEU A 217 17.55 -8.80 -3.72
CA LEU A 217 16.28 -8.70 -2.99
C LEU A 217 15.06 -8.83 -3.91
N VAL A 218 15.16 -8.31 -5.13
CA VAL A 218 14.09 -8.37 -6.14
C VAL A 218 13.67 -9.80 -6.50
N SER A 219 14.60 -10.75 -6.51
CA SER A 219 14.31 -12.18 -6.74
C SER A 219 14.07 -12.96 -5.44
N PHE A 220 14.75 -12.59 -4.36
CA PHE A 220 14.64 -13.25 -3.06
C PHE A 220 13.27 -13.06 -2.40
N ALA A 221 12.73 -11.84 -2.44
CA ALA A 221 11.44 -11.46 -1.85
C ALA A 221 10.82 -10.28 -2.64
N PRO A 222 10.20 -10.54 -3.81
CA PRO A 222 9.74 -9.49 -4.73
C PRO A 222 8.72 -8.50 -4.14
N TYR A 223 7.81 -8.96 -3.29
CA TYR A 223 6.82 -8.09 -2.66
C TYR A 223 7.46 -7.21 -1.58
N SER A 224 8.34 -7.79 -0.76
CA SER A 224 9.12 -7.02 0.20
C SER A 224 10.03 -5.98 -0.47
N TYR A 225 10.61 -6.34 -1.61
CA TYR A 225 11.35 -5.42 -2.45
C TYR A 225 10.48 -4.25 -2.94
N HIS A 226 9.23 -4.50 -3.35
CA HIS A 226 8.28 -3.44 -3.70
C HIS A 226 8.05 -2.46 -2.54
N CYS A 227 7.72 -2.97 -1.35
CA CYS A 227 7.50 -2.14 -0.16
C CYS A 227 8.75 -1.31 0.19
N LEU A 228 9.91 -1.94 0.17
CA LEU A 228 11.21 -1.30 0.37
C LEU A 228 11.45 -0.17 -0.65
N ARG A 229 11.19 -0.42 -1.94
CA ARG A 229 11.37 0.57 -3.02
C ARG A 229 10.47 1.78 -2.83
N VAL A 230 9.16 1.58 -2.60
CA VAL A 230 8.20 2.65 -2.30
C VAL A 230 8.72 3.57 -1.19
N GLN A 231 9.25 2.94 -0.16
CA GLN A 231 9.71 3.61 1.04
C GLN A 231 11.01 4.38 0.84
N LEU A 232 12.00 3.79 0.16
CA LEU A 232 13.24 4.47 -0.21
C LEU A 232 13.00 5.67 -1.13
N ILE A 233 12.05 5.57 -2.08
CA ILE A 233 11.65 6.70 -2.95
C ILE A 233 11.12 7.83 -2.07
N TYR A 234 10.14 7.55 -1.21
CA TYR A 234 9.56 8.56 -0.33
C TYR A 234 10.62 9.23 0.56
N TYR A 235 11.48 8.45 1.23
CA TYR A 235 12.49 9.03 2.12
C TYR A 235 13.54 9.85 1.38
N SER A 236 14.05 9.34 0.25
CA SER A 236 15.06 10.05 -0.53
C SER A 236 14.53 11.39 -1.04
N GLY A 237 13.29 11.43 -1.54
CA GLY A 237 12.67 12.67 -1.97
C GLY A 237 12.29 13.59 -0.81
N MET A 238 11.85 13.05 0.33
CA MET A 238 11.56 13.82 1.53
C MET A 238 12.80 14.53 2.09
N LEU A 239 13.93 13.83 2.18
CA LEU A 239 15.21 14.40 2.66
C LEU A 239 15.72 15.54 1.77
N GLN A 240 15.36 15.51 0.48
CA GLN A 240 15.73 16.51 -0.51
C GLN A 240 14.66 17.61 -0.69
N GLY A 241 13.59 17.57 0.11
CA GLY A 241 12.48 18.54 0.04
C GLY A 241 11.61 18.42 -1.22
N ILE A 242 11.72 17.32 -1.96
CA ILE A 242 10.87 17.01 -3.12
C ILE A 242 9.47 16.58 -2.67
N PHE A 243 9.39 15.80 -1.59
CA PHE A 243 8.13 15.35 -0.99
C PHE A 243 7.88 16.03 0.36
N GLY A 244 6.60 16.17 0.70
CA GLY A 244 6.19 16.74 1.99
C GLY A 244 6.60 15.88 3.20
N THR A 245 6.78 16.55 4.35
CA THR A 245 7.23 15.93 5.62
C THR A 245 6.12 15.81 6.65
N ARG A 246 4.84 15.72 6.24
CA ARG A 246 3.74 15.61 7.21
C ARG A 246 3.77 14.23 7.85
N SER A 247 3.53 14.14 9.15
CA SER A 247 3.52 12.86 9.87
C SER A 247 2.47 11.87 9.35
N SER A 248 1.35 12.36 8.81
CA SER A 248 0.32 11.55 8.15
C SER A 248 0.82 10.85 6.87
N ASN A 249 1.85 11.39 6.21
CA ASN A 249 2.33 10.87 4.92
C ASN A 249 2.80 9.42 4.99
N ILE A 250 3.12 8.90 6.17
CA ILE A 250 3.54 7.51 6.36
C ILE A 250 2.35 6.57 6.30
N VAL A 251 1.18 7.01 6.78
CA VAL A 251 -0.07 6.28 6.59
C VAL A 251 -0.44 6.30 5.10
N ASP A 252 -0.33 7.47 4.46
CA ASP A 252 -0.60 7.61 3.03
C ASP A 252 0.34 6.67 2.22
N LEU A 253 1.62 6.60 2.58
CA LEU A 253 2.59 5.70 1.95
C LEU A 253 2.15 4.22 1.97
N GLU A 254 1.48 3.75 3.02
CA GLU A 254 1.05 2.35 3.13
C GLU A 254 0.08 1.95 2.01
N TYR A 255 -0.74 2.87 1.48
CA TYR A 255 -1.61 2.57 0.34
C TYR A 255 -0.82 2.08 -0.88
N LEU A 256 0.38 2.63 -1.08
CA LEU A 256 1.25 2.29 -2.20
C LEU A 256 1.84 0.87 -2.07
N TYR A 257 1.92 0.30 -0.85
CA TYR A 257 2.29 -1.10 -0.63
C TYR A 257 1.25 -2.09 -1.16
N TYR A 258 0.00 -1.62 -1.37
CA TYR A 258 -1.09 -2.46 -1.86
C TYR A 258 -1.32 -2.32 -3.37
N THR A 259 -0.69 -1.35 -4.03
CA THR A 259 -0.80 -1.17 -5.49
C THR A 259 -0.50 -2.43 -6.31
N PRO A 260 0.40 -3.36 -5.92
CA PRO A 260 0.62 -4.58 -6.70
C PRO A 260 -0.63 -5.49 -6.86
N PHE A 261 -1.64 -5.27 -6.04
CA PHE A 261 -2.87 -6.07 -5.98
C PHE A 261 -4.06 -5.41 -6.69
N ALA A 262 -3.86 -4.28 -7.36
CA ALA A 262 -4.91 -3.61 -8.12
C ALA A 262 -4.42 -3.07 -9.47
N SER A 263 -5.31 -3.06 -10.46
CA SER A 263 -5.04 -2.47 -11.79
C SER A 263 -5.17 -0.96 -11.76
N VAL A 264 -6.00 -0.44 -10.85
CA VAL A 264 -6.31 0.99 -10.72
C VAL A 264 -6.08 1.43 -9.28
N PHE A 265 -5.40 2.57 -9.11
CA PHE A 265 -5.31 3.27 -7.82
C PHE A 265 -5.94 4.65 -7.96
N SER A 266 -6.94 4.95 -7.12
CA SER A 266 -7.57 6.27 -7.10
C SER A 266 -7.37 6.95 -5.75
N SER A 267 -6.94 8.21 -5.81
CA SER A 267 -6.70 9.03 -4.63
C SER A 267 -6.98 10.51 -4.90
N GLY A 268 -7.39 11.24 -3.86
CA GLY A 268 -7.41 12.71 -3.85
C GLY A 268 -6.24 13.35 -3.11
N ASP A 269 -5.29 12.56 -2.60
CA ASP A 269 -4.17 13.03 -1.79
C ASP A 269 -2.98 13.48 -2.66
N LYS A 270 -2.37 14.60 -2.27
CA LYS A 270 -1.29 15.23 -3.03
C LYS A 270 -0.02 14.38 -3.08
N LEU A 271 0.27 13.62 -2.03
CA LEU A 271 1.42 12.72 -1.99
C LEU A 271 1.23 11.57 -2.98
N HIS A 272 0.03 10.98 -3.04
CA HIS A 272 -0.27 9.94 -4.02
C HIS A 272 -0.17 10.43 -5.46
N HIS A 273 -0.65 11.65 -5.74
CA HIS A 273 -0.45 12.29 -7.05
C HIS A 273 1.02 12.41 -7.48
N GLN A 274 1.95 12.55 -6.52
CA GLN A 274 3.39 12.63 -6.79
C GLN A 274 4.06 11.25 -6.84
N LEU A 275 3.70 10.35 -5.93
CA LEU A 275 4.38 9.06 -5.75
C LEU A 275 3.83 7.96 -6.66
N ALA A 276 2.53 7.91 -6.90
CA ALA A 276 1.92 6.83 -7.69
C ALA A 276 2.54 6.73 -9.09
N PRO A 277 2.78 7.82 -9.86
CA PRO A 277 3.44 7.73 -11.16
C PRO A 277 4.88 7.18 -11.13
N LEU A 278 5.55 7.20 -9.98
CA LEU A 278 6.92 6.68 -9.82
C LEU A 278 6.95 5.20 -9.40
N ILE A 279 5.82 4.70 -8.89
CA ILE A 279 5.68 3.40 -8.24
C ILE A 279 4.89 2.42 -9.11
N LEU A 280 3.82 2.90 -9.76
CA LEU A 280 2.94 2.06 -10.56
C LEU A 280 3.66 1.56 -11.82
N ASP A 281 3.39 0.31 -12.17
CA ASP A 281 3.86 -0.29 -13.41
C ASP A 281 3.02 0.17 -14.62
N ASP A 282 3.53 -0.07 -15.83
CA ASP A 282 2.89 0.33 -17.09
C ASP A 282 1.48 -0.25 -17.28
N ASP A 283 1.22 -1.43 -16.71
CA ASP A 283 -0.08 -2.12 -16.73
C ASP A 283 -1.05 -1.61 -15.65
N GLN A 284 -0.70 -0.57 -14.89
CA GLN A 284 -1.56 0.03 -13.87
C GLN A 284 -1.97 1.46 -14.23
N SER A 285 -3.00 1.98 -13.57
CA SER A 285 -3.45 3.35 -13.76
C SER A 285 -3.64 4.07 -12.44
N PHE A 286 -3.06 5.26 -12.32
CA PHE A 286 -3.46 6.23 -11.30
C PHE A 286 -4.60 7.10 -11.84
N VAL A 287 -5.66 7.29 -11.05
CA VAL A 287 -6.79 8.15 -11.43
C VAL A 287 -7.14 9.11 -10.30
N PRO A 288 -7.06 10.44 -10.52
CA PRO A 288 -7.48 11.43 -9.54
C PRO A 288 -8.93 11.19 -9.09
N SER A 289 -9.18 11.23 -7.78
CA SER A 289 -10.51 10.93 -7.23
C SER A 289 -11.60 11.87 -7.75
N VAL A 290 -11.26 13.14 -8.00
CA VAL A 290 -12.18 14.14 -8.55
C VAL A 290 -12.67 13.75 -9.95
N GLU A 291 -11.77 13.27 -10.80
CA GLU A 291 -12.08 12.86 -12.17
C GLU A 291 -12.94 11.59 -12.20
N LEU A 292 -12.55 10.58 -11.42
CA LEU A 292 -13.30 9.33 -11.32
C LEU A 292 -14.70 9.57 -10.74
N ASN A 293 -14.81 10.34 -9.65
CA ASN A 293 -16.09 10.64 -9.00
C ASN A 293 -17.01 11.45 -9.91
N LYS A 294 -16.48 12.39 -10.70
CA LYS A 294 -17.26 13.12 -11.71
C LYS A 294 -17.88 12.14 -12.71
N THR A 295 -17.07 11.27 -13.30
CA THR A 295 -17.54 10.28 -14.29
C THR A 295 -18.58 9.31 -13.69
N LEU A 296 -18.34 8.82 -12.48
CA LEU A 296 -19.29 7.93 -11.79
C LEU A 296 -20.62 8.62 -11.49
N LYS A 297 -20.62 9.90 -11.15
CA LYS A 297 -21.84 10.69 -10.92
C LYS A 297 -22.62 10.90 -12.21
N GLU A 298 -21.94 11.23 -13.29
CA GLU A 298 -22.57 11.39 -14.62
C GLU A 298 -23.25 10.09 -15.03
N LEU A 299 -22.57 8.94 -14.92
CA LEU A 299 -23.16 7.64 -15.23
C LEU A 299 -24.34 7.28 -14.32
N ALA A 300 -24.22 7.55 -13.02
CA ALA A 300 -25.30 7.32 -12.09
C ALA A 300 -26.56 8.13 -12.45
N THR A 301 -26.39 9.38 -12.87
CA THR A 301 -27.49 10.24 -13.32
C THR A 301 -28.09 9.75 -14.64
N GLU A 302 -27.27 9.37 -15.61
CA GLU A 302 -27.75 8.79 -16.88
C GLU A 302 -28.53 7.49 -16.63
N ARG A 303 -28.07 6.66 -15.68
CA ARG A 303 -28.71 5.36 -15.37
C ARG A 303 -30.11 5.49 -14.78
N GLU A 304 -30.44 6.63 -14.17
CA GLU A 304 -31.81 6.90 -13.72
C GLU A 304 -32.79 7.00 -14.88
N SER A 305 -32.31 7.41 -16.06
CA SER A 305 -33.13 7.52 -17.27
C SER A 305 -32.99 6.29 -18.18
N ASP A 306 -31.81 5.68 -18.22
CA ASP A 306 -31.51 4.49 -19.03
C ASP A 306 -30.80 3.41 -18.18
N PRO A 307 -31.53 2.39 -17.69
CA PRO A 307 -30.94 1.33 -16.87
C PRO A 307 -29.76 0.59 -17.53
N GLU A 308 -29.73 0.55 -18.87
CA GLU A 308 -28.74 -0.15 -19.69
C GLU A 308 -27.57 0.76 -20.12
N VAL A 309 -27.51 1.99 -19.60
CA VAL A 309 -26.46 2.94 -19.98
C VAL A 309 -25.06 2.36 -19.75
N ASN A 310 -24.19 2.55 -20.73
CA ASN A 310 -22.79 2.15 -20.69
C ASN A 310 -21.88 3.39 -20.67
N PRO A 311 -20.64 3.28 -20.15
CA PRO A 311 -19.72 4.40 -20.14
C PRO A 311 -19.43 4.89 -21.55
N SER A 312 -19.45 6.21 -21.73
CA SER A 312 -19.14 6.80 -23.02
C SER A 312 -17.72 6.43 -23.48
N GLY A 313 -17.51 6.37 -24.80
CA GLY A 313 -16.23 5.97 -25.41
C GLY A 313 -15.01 6.74 -24.91
N ASN A 314 -15.21 8.00 -24.50
CA ASN A 314 -14.15 8.89 -24.02
C ASN A 314 -14.06 8.97 -22.48
N SER A 315 -14.95 8.30 -21.74
CA SER A 315 -14.94 8.35 -20.27
C SER A 315 -13.71 7.66 -19.68
N VAL A 316 -13.27 8.12 -18.50
CA VAL A 316 -12.14 7.48 -17.79
C VAL A 316 -12.41 6.01 -17.50
N ILE A 317 -13.66 5.64 -17.18
CA ILE A 317 -14.04 4.25 -16.91
C ILE A 317 -13.86 3.38 -18.15
N GLN A 318 -14.29 3.86 -19.32
CA GLN A 318 -14.10 3.11 -20.56
C GLN A 318 -12.63 2.95 -20.92
N GLN A 319 -11.80 3.99 -20.73
CA GLN A 319 -10.37 3.91 -20.96
C GLN A 319 -9.69 2.89 -20.04
N LEU A 320 -10.07 2.87 -18.75
CA LEU A 320 -9.58 1.87 -17.79
C LEU A 320 -9.99 0.45 -18.20
N TRP A 321 -11.24 0.26 -18.62
CA TRP A 321 -11.72 -1.03 -19.11
C TRP A 321 -10.96 -1.47 -20.36
N GLN A 322 -10.74 -0.58 -21.33
CA GLN A 322 -9.95 -0.88 -22.53
C GLN A 322 -8.51 -1.27 -22.20
N LYS A 323 -7.87 -0.57 -21.24
CA LYS A 323 -6.51 -0.88 -20.81
C LYS A 323 -6.41 -2.21 -20.07
N HIS A 324 -7.34 -2.47 -19.16
CA HIS A 324 -7.18 -3.52 -18.14
C HIS A 324 -7.98 -4.80 -18.42
N LEU A 325 -8.89 -4.82 -19.41
CA LEU A 325 -9.61 -6.06 -19.74
C LEU A 325 -8.77 -7.06 -20.56
N LYS A 326 -7.73 -6.63 -21.29
CA LYS A 326 -6.85 -7.53 -22.07
C LYS A 326 -5.47 -6.93 -22.38
N LYS A 327 -4.40 -7.45 -21.77
CA LYS A 327 -3.14 -7.92 -22.41
C LYS A 327 -2.11 -8.40 -21.39
N ASP A 328 -1.32 -9.39 -21.81
CA ASP A 328 -0.23 -10.02 -21.07
C ASP A 328 0.86 -9.03 -20.61
N ALA A 329 1.53 -9.42 -19.52
CA ALA A 329 2.50 -8.62 -18.77
C ALA A 329 3.66 -8.08 -19.63
N ILE A 330 3.89 -6.78 -19.55
CA ILE A 330 5.06 -6.09 -20.10
C ILE A 330 6.12 -6.00 -19.01
N ILE A 331 7.35 -6.43 -19.30
CA ILE A 331 8.49 -6.35 -18.38
C ILE A 331 9.13 -4.95 -18.52
N PRO A 332 9.33 -4.19 -17.42
CA PRO A 332 9.90 -2.85 -17.48
C PRO A 332 11.35 -2.83 -17.97
N LYS A 333 11.74 -1.77 -18.71
CA LYS A 333 13.14 -1.50 -19.09
C LYS A 333 13.88 -0.77 -17.97
N GLN A 334 15.07 -1.28 -17.61
CA GLN A 334 15.99 -0.61 -16.69
C GLN A 334 16.61 0.65 -17.32
N ALA A 335 16.65 1.74 -16.57
CA ALA A 335 17.46 2.91 -16.87
C ALA A 335 18.91 2.71 -16.36
N SER A 336 19.89 3.22 -17.10
CA SER A 336 21.31 3.10 -16.77
C SER A 336 21.87 4.40 -16.19
N ILE A 337 22.47 4.32 -15.00
CA ILE A 337 23.33 5.36 -14.42
C ILE A 337 24.80 4.94 -14.60
N SER A 338 25.71 5.90 -14.72
CA SER A 338 27.15 5.61 -14.94
C SER A 338 27.84 5.06 -13.69
N GLN A 339 28.88 4.22 -13.88
CA GLN A 339 29.66 3.60 -12.79
C GLN A 339 30.28 4.65 -11.84
N GLU A 340 30.70 5.78 -12.37
CA GLU A 340 31.31 6.88 -11.60
C GLU A 340 30.31 7.53 -10.63
N GLN A 341 29.03 7.55 -11.00
CA GLN A 341 27.95 7.99 -10.13
C GLN A 341 27.61 6.92 -9.07
N CYS A 342 27.68 5.63 -9.40
CA CYS A 342 27.53 4.54 -8.43
C CYS A 342 28.63 4.59 -7.35
N ASP A 343 29.89 4.75 -7.74
CA ASP A 343 31.03 4.75 -6.80
C ASP A 343 30.96 5.92 -5.81
N ALA A 344 30.54 7.11 -6.26
CA ALA A 344 30.28 8.24 -5.38
C ALA A 344 29.15 7.96 -4.38
N ILE A 345 28.05 7.34 -4.84
CA ILE A 345 26.92 6.96 -3.98
C ILE A 345 27.37 5.94 -2.91
N MET A 346 28.21 4.98 -3.28
CA MET A 346 28.75 3.95 -2.39
C MET A 346 29.60 4.52 -1.25
N GLU A 347 30.47 5.49 -1.55
CA GLU A 347 31.29 6.17 -0.55
C GLU A 347 30.43 6.94 0.47
N HIS A 348 29.30 7.48 0.01
CA HIS A 348 28.36 8.25 0.84
C HIS A 348 27.38 7.39 1.65
N MET A 349 27.13 6.15 1.24
CA MET A 349 26.27 5.22 1.98
C MET A 349 26.99 4.47 3.10
N ARG A 350 28.32 4.45 3.08
CA ARG A 350 29.16 3.76 4.08
C ARG A 350 28.87 4.17 5.54
N PRO A 351 28.70 5.45 5.89
CA PRO A 351 28.33 5.85 7.26
C PRO A 351 26.93 5.40 7.68
N ILE A 352 26.01 5.23 6.71
CA ILE A 352 24.66 4.70 6.93
C ILE A 352 24.77 3.24 7.34
N ILE A 353 25.52 2.48 6.55
CA ILE A 353 25.76 1.05 6.76
C ILE A 353 26.43 0.83 8.13
N ASP A 354 27.41 1.66 8.49
CA ASP A 354 28.15 1.57 9.76
C ASP A 354 27.34 2.02 11.00
N ALA A 355 26.35 2.91 10.84
CA ALA A 355 25.44 3.31 11.91
C ALA A 355 24.37 2.24 12.17
N LEU A 356 23.89 1.60 11.11
CA LEU A 356 22.86 0.56 11.15
C LEU A 356 23.35 -0.76 11.75
N SER A 357 24.66 -1.05 11.68
CA SER A 357 25.26 -2.23 12.34
C SER A 357 25.43 -2.08 13.85
N LYS A 358 25.15 -0.90 14.45
CA LYS A 358 25.42 -0.60 15.88
C LYS A 358 24.18 -0.62 16.78
N THR A 359 22.96 -0.66 16.24
CA THR A 359 21.69 -0.58 16.97
C THR A 359 21.10 -1.93 17.44
N GLU A 360 21.89 -3.01 17.43
CA GLU A 360 21.44 -4.39 17.77
C GLU A 360 20.98 -4.63 19.24
N ASN A 361 20.90 -3.62 20.12
CA ASN A 361 20.84 -3.83 21.58
C ASN A 361 19.71 -3.11 22.37
N GLU A 362 18.56 -2.77 21.80
CA GLU A 362 17.41 -2.30 22.60
C GLU A 362 16.13 -3.13 22.38
N PRO A 363 15.51 -3.67 23.46
CA PRO A 363 14.28 -4.44 23.35
C PRO A 363 13.04 -3.53 23.20
N ASP A 364 12.16 -3.88 22.24
CA ASP A 364 10.94 -3.15 21.89
C ASP A 364 9.78 -3.42 22.88
N GLN A 365 9.08 -2.36 23.29
CA GLN A 365 8.00 -2.37 24.29
C GLN A 365 6.63 -1.92 23.73
N ARG A 366 6.34 -2.10 22.43
CA ARG A 366 5.03 -1.77 21.85
C ARG A 366 4.07 -2.97 21.81
N PRO A 367 2.76 -2.76 22.04
CA PRO A 367 1.78 -3.85 22.06
C PRO A 367 1.52 -4.39 20.65
N ARG A 368 1.56 -5.73 20.53
CA ARG A 368 1.04 -6.48 19.38
C ARG A 368 -0.49 -6.52 19.46
N PHE A 369 -1.16 -6.66 18.31
CA PHE A 369 -2.59 -6.90 18.23
C PHE A 369 -3.00 -7.99 19.23
N PRO A 370 -4.11 -7.85 19.99
CA PRO A 370 -4.63 -8.96 20.76
C PRO A 370 -5.06 -10.06 19.77
N VAL A 371 -4.58 -11.28 20.02
CA VAL A 371 -4.84 -12.50 19.24
C VAL A 371 -6.32 -12.86 19.24
#